data_AF-A0A942I104-F1
#
_entry.id   AF-A0A942I104-F1
#
_cell.length_a   1.000
_cell.length_b   1.000
_cell.length_c   1.000
_cell.angle_alpha   90.00
_cell.angle_beta   90.00
_cell.angle_gamma   90.00
#
_symmetry.space_group_name_H-M   'P 1'
#
loop_
_entity.id
_entity.type
_entity.pdbx_description
1 polymer ?
#
loop_
_entity_poly.entity_id
_entity_poly.type
_entity_poly.pdbx_seq_one_letter_code
_entity_poly.pdbx_strand_id
1 'polypeptide(L)'
;MELVSALKRDHQTIKKLYTAGLQKKTTFEAKKRLFKKMSTVVPAHAQSEEVALYSNVTDLSKVNHFAFEGFEEHGIVDHLLRELKTVSEQHVWEAKFTVVCEMLKHHIEEEEKEFFPKLSKMLSLDIRKDLGEEYSSRFNELLKGPRSEPESRYIPSHVAH
;
A
#
# COMPACT_ATOMS: atom_id res chain seq x y z
N MET A 1 16.38 -6.57 -10.03
CA MET A 1 15.21 -7.43 -9.70
C MET A 1 14.03 -6.83 -10.43
N GLU A 2 13.16 -7.62 -11.05
CA GLU A 2 12.01 -7.07 -11.79
C GLU A 2 10.85 -6.65 -10.86
N LEU A 3 9.99 -5.77 -11.35
CA LEU A 3 8.93 -5.07 -10.59
C LEU A 3 8.03 -6.00 -9.77
N VAL A 4 7.49 -7.08 -10.33
CA VAL A 4 6.57 -7.97 -9.61
C VAL A 4 7.28 -8.66 -8.44
N SER A 5 8.53 -9.07 -8.64
CA SER A 5 9.37 -9.61 -7.58
C SER A 5 9.66 -8.58 -6.49
N ALA A 6 9.77 -7.29 -6.85
CA ALA A 6 9.95 -6.19 -5.91
C ALA A 6 8.70 -5.97 -5.05
N LEU A 7 7.54 -5.81 -5.69
CA LEU A 7 6.25 -5.62 -5.03
C LEU A 7 5.93 -6.79 -4.09
N LYS A 8 6.10 -8.03 -4.56
CA LYS A 8 5.89 -9.23 -3.74
C LYS A 8 6.80 -9.29 -2.51
N ARG A 9 8.03 -8.80 -2.60
CA ARG A 9 8.93 -8.74 -1.44
C ARG A 9 8.36 -7.82 -0.35
N ASP A 10 7.83 -6.68 -0.75
CA ASP A 10 7.25 -5.71 0.17
C ASP A 10 5.92 -6.24 0.72
N HIS A 11 5.11 -6.90 -0.13
CA HIS A 11 3.92 -7.64 0.31
C HIS A 11 4.25 -8.64 1.40
N GLN A 12 5.34 -9.42 1.30
CA GLN A 12 5.71 -10.34 2.38
C GLN A 12 5.94 -9.63 3.72
N THR A 13 6.47 -8.41 3.69
CA THR A 13 6.64 -7.60 4.90
C THR A 13 5.29 -7.12 5.43
N ILE A 14 4.44 -6.57 4.56
CA ILE A 14 3.11 -6.05 4.93
C ILE A 14 2.19 -7.18 5.41
N LYS A 15 2.23 -8.35 4.76
CA LYS A 15 1.54 -9.59 5.16
C LYS A 15 1.86 -10.00 6.59
N LYS A 16 3.13 -10.00 6.97
CA LYS A 16 3.55 -10.31 8.34
C LYS A 16 3.00 -9.29 9.33
N LEU A 17 2.96 -8.01 8.96
CA LEU A 17 2.46 -6.94 9.83
C LEU A 17 0.94 -7.08 10.05
N TYR A 18 0.13 -7.18 8.99
CA TYR A 18 -1.32 -7.27 9.16
C TYR A 18 -1.72 -8.59 9.81
N THR A 19 -1.04 -9.70 9.48
CA THR A 19 -1.34 -11.00 10.08
C THR A 19 -1.09 -10.98 11.59
N ALA A 20 0.00 -10.34 12.03
CA ALA A 20 0.26 -10.14 13.46
C ALA A 20 -0.77 -9.19 14.10
N GLY A 21 -1.21 -8.16 13.38
CA GLY A 21 -2.19 -7.17 13.84
C GLY A 21 -3.59 -7.76 14.08
N LEU A 22 -3.99 -8.72 13.26
CA LEU A 22 -5.31 -9.37 13.28
C LEU A 22 -5.43 -10.52 14.30
N GLN A 23 -4.33 -10.96 14.91
CA GLN A 23 -4.39 -12.02 15.92
C GLN A 23 -5.14 -11.55 17.18
N LYS A 24 -6.13 -12.34 17.63
CA LYS A 24 -6.91 -12.05 18.84
C LYS A 24 -6.06 -11.84 20.11
N LYS A 25 -4.90 -12.49 20.17
CA LYS A 25 -3.96 -12.40 21.31
C LYS A 25 -3.01 -11.21 21.25
N THR A 26 -3.02 -10.43 20.17
CA THR A 26 -2.13 -9.27 20.02
C THR A 26 -2.62 -8.14 20.89
N THR A 27 -1.81 -7.75 21.88
CA THR A 27 -2.11 -6.65 22.80
C THR A 27 -2.16 -5.31 22.07
N PHE A 28 -2.87 -4.33 22.64
CA PHE A 28 -2.93 -2.97 22.10
C PHE A 28 -1.54 -2.37 21.86
N GLU A 29 -0.63 -2.50 22.84
CA GLU A 29 0.75 -2.04 22.71
C GLU A 29 1.51 -2.71 21.56
N ALA A 30 1.26 -4.00 21.33
CA ALA A 30 1.83 -4.69 20.18
C ALA A 30 1.26 -4.15 18.86
N LYS A 31 -0.06 -3.89 18.79
CA LYS A 31 -0.69 -3.25 17.63
C LYS A 31 -0.10 -1.85 17.36
N LYS A 32 0.12 -1.02 18.38
CA LYS A 32 0.79 0.30 18.22
C LYS A 32 2.20 0.18 17.63
N ARG A 33 2.98 -0.83 18.04
CA ARG A 33 4.30 -1.10 17.44
C ARG A 33 4.22 -1.57 15.99
N LEU A 34 3.23 -2.42 15.66
CA LEU A 34 2.97 -2.86 14.28
C LEU A 34 2.56 -1.67 13.41
N PHE A 35 1.63 -0.84 13.90
CA PHE A 35 1.21 0.39 13.25
C PHE A 35 2.37 1.33 12.95
N LYS A 36 3.30 1.54 13.90
CA LYS A 36 4.48 2.37 13.65
C LYS A 36 5.26 1.90 12.41
N LYS A 37 5.44 0.58 12.26
CA LYS A 37 6.08 0.00 11.06
C LYS A 37 5.23 0.18 9.81
N MET A 38 3.93 -0.15 9.89
CA MET A 38 2.99 0.01 8.77
C MET A 38 2.92 1.44 8.25
N SER A 39 2.87 2.43 9.15
CA SER A 39 2.79 3.86 8.84
C SER A 39 4.00 4.41 8.07
N THR A 40 5.06 3.61 7.96
CA THR A 40 6.25 3.89 7.14
C THR A 40 6.24 3.06 5.87
N VAL A 41 6.13 1.73 5.99
CA VAL A 41 6.32 0.82 4.85
C VAL A 41 5.17 0.85 3.84
N VAL A 42 3.92 0.98 4.30
CA VAL A 42 2.74 0.93 3.43
C VAL A 42 2.69 2.16 2.51
N PRO A 43 2.83 3.41 3.00
CA PRO A 43 2.86 4.56 2.11
C PRO A 43 4.05 4.56 1.14
N ALA A 44 5.22 4.07 1.58
CA ALA A 44 6.39 3.97 0.72
C ALA A 44 6.16 2.97 -0.43
N HIS A 45 5.55 1.83 -0.11
CA HIS A 45 5.18 0.79 -1.08
C HIS A 45 4.20 1.35 -2.12
N ALA A 46 3.05 1.87 -1.66
CA ALA A 46 1.99 2.41 -2.52
C ALA A 46 2.50 3.54 -3.44
N GLN A 47 3.21 4.53 -2.89
CA GLN A 47 3.72 5.65 -3.69
C GLN A 47 4.76 5.21 -4.73
N SER A 48 5.59 4.22 -4.40
CA SER A 48 6.60 3.73 -5.35
C SER A 48 5.97 2.92 -6.46
N GLU A 49 4.94 2.14 -6.14
CA GLU A 49 4.16 1.37 -7.10
C GLU A 49 3.41 2.27 -8.07
N GLU A 50 2.67 3.24 -7.55
CA GLU A 50 1.93 4.21 -8.36
C GLU A 50 2.85 4.93 -9.34
N VAL A 51 3.99 5.43 -8.87
CA VAL A 51 4.94 6.15 -9.74
C VAL A 51 5.47 5.23 -10.85
N ALA A 52 5.87 4.00 -10.50
CA ALA A 52 6.37 3.04 -11.48
C ALA A 52 5.31 2.67 -12.53
N LEU A 53 4.06 2.47 -12.11
CA LEU A 53 2.96 2.06 -12.99
C LEU A 53 2.39 3.22 -13.83
N TYR A 54 2.13 4.38 -13.23
CA TYR A 54 1.48 5.50 -13.92
C TYR A 54 2.42 6.28 -14.84
N SER A 55 3.72 6.34 -14.54
CA SER A 55 4.68 7.05 -15.41
C SER A 55 4.96 6.28 -16.72
N ASN A 56 4.75 4.97 -16.72
CA ASN A 56 5.28 4.10 -17.77
C ASN A 56 4.23 3.20 -18.45
N VAL A 57 3.02 3.05 -17.89
CA VAL A 57 1.96 2.24 -18.50
C VAL A 57 0.91 3.17 -19.15
N THR A 58 1.24 3.69 -20.34
CA THR A 58 0.36 4.59 -21.10
C THR A 58 -0.91 3.92 -21.66
N ASP A 59 -1.00 2.59 -21.62
CA ASP A 59 -2.16 1.82 -22.07
C ASP A 59 -2.62 0.83 -20.97
N LEU A 60 -2.95 1.38 -19.80
CA LEU A 60 -3.60 0.64 -18.71
C LEU A 60 -5.00 0.13 -19.07
N SER A 61 -5.53 0.42 -20.26
CA SER A 61 -6.91 0.12 -20.67
C SER A 61 -7.36 -1.34 -20.42
N LYS A 62 -6.43 -2.31 -20.47
CA LYS A 62 -6.70 -3.75 -20.24
C LYS A 62 -6.58 -4.22 -18.78
N VAL A 63 -5.94 -3.44 -17.93
CA VAL A 63 -5.81 -3.69 -16.46
C VAL A 63 -6.45 -2.58 -15.63
N ASN A 64 -7.22 -1.72 -16.31
CA ASN A 64 -7.65 -0.41 -15.86
C ASN A 64 -8.41 -0.47 -14.53
N HIS A 65 -9.28 -1.49 -14.40
CA HIS A 65 -10.09 -1.64 -13.20
C HIS A 65 -9.24 -1.91 -11.96
N PHE A 66 -8.34 -2.91 -12.00
CA PHE A 66 -7.48 -3.27 -10.86
C PHE A 66 -6.49 -2.16 -10.51
N ALA A 67 -5.93 -1.48 -11.52
CA ALA A 67 -5.00 -0.39 -11.29
C ALA A 67 -5.70 0.82 -10.62
N PHE A 68 -6.91 1.18 -11.07
CA PHE A 68 -7.68 2.27 -10.45
C PHE A 68 -8.24 1.90 -9.09
N GLU A 69 -8.73 0.67 -8.92
CA GLU A 69 -9.17 0.18 -7.62
C GLU A 69 -8.02 0.21 -6.61
N GLY A 70 -6.85 -0.35 -6.96
CA GLY A 70 -5.67 -0.30 -6.12
C GLY A 70 -5.23 1.13 -5.77
N PHE A 71 -5.34 2.08 -6.70
CA PHE A 71 -5.05 3.50 -6.43
C PHE A 71 -6.01 4.14 -5.43
N GLU A 72 -7.31 3.86 -5.54
CA GLU A 72 -8.30 4.33 -4.57
C GLU A 72 -8.09 3.68 -3.20
N GLU A 73 -7.82 2.37 -3.17
CA GLU A 73 -7.51 1.65 -1.93
C GLU A 73 -6.24 2.19 -1.25
N HIS A 74 -5.18 2.49 -2.00
CA HIS A 74 -3.99 3.16 -1.49
C HIS A 74 -4.33 4.49 -0.82
N GLY A 75 -5.15 5.31 -1.47
CA GLY A 75 -5.61 6.60 -0.93
C GLY A 75 -6.37 6.45 0.38
N ILE A 76 -7.31 5.50 0.44
CA ILE A 76 -8.10 5.22 1.64
C ILE A 76 -7.19 4.69 2.77
N VAL A 77 -6.27 3.77 2.48
CA VAL A 77 -5.35 3.23 3.49
C VAL A 77 -4.41 4.30 4.03
N ASP A 78 -3.83 5.18 3.19
CA ASP A 78 -3.01 6.30 3.67
C ASP A 78 -3.82 7.26 4.55
N HIS A 79 -5.07 7.54 4.20
CA HIS A 79 -5.98 8.35 5.02
C HIS A 79 -6.20 7.73 6.40
N LEU A 80 -6.60 6.45 6.46
CA LEU A 80 -6.84 5.75 7.72
C LEU A 80 -5.56 5.67 8.58
N LEU A 81 -4.40 5.47 7.96
CA LEU A 81 -3.11 5.47 8.67
C LEU A 81 -2.78 6.83 9.29
N ARG A 82 -3.19 7.95 8.68
CA ARG A 82 -3.04 9.29 9.26
C ARG A 82 -4.01 9.52 10.40
N GLU A 83 -5.28 9.15 10.24
CA GLU A 83 -6.27 9.26 11.34
C GLU A 83 -5.84 8.43 12.56
N LEU A 84 -5.28 7.23 12.37
CA LEU A 84 -4.76 6.39 13.46
C LEU A 84 -3.64 7.07 14.29
N LYS A 85 -3.03 8.15 13.81
CA LYS A 85 -2.06 8.94 14.59
C LYS A 85 -2.75 9.85 15.62
N THR A 86 -3.99 10.25 15.38
CA THR A 86 -4.72 11.24 16.20
C THR A 86 -5.80 10.63 17.09
N VAL A 87 -6.25 9.40 16.79
CA VAL A 87 -7.24 8.69 17.63
C VAL A 87 -6.66 8.35 19.01
N SER A 88 -7.28 8.90 20.05
CA SER A 88 -6.92 8.68 21.47
C SER A 88 -7.67 7.51 22.10
N GLU A 89 -8.93 7.28 21.71
CA GLU A 89 -9.74 6.20 22.27
C GLU A 89 -9.30 4.84 21.76
N GLN A 90 -8.87 3.96 22.68
CA GLN A 90 -8.30 2.66 22.34
C GLN A 90 -9.22 1.81 21.47
N HIS A 91 -10.50 1.68 21.83
CA HIS A 91 -11.43 0.79 21.11
C HIS A 91 -11.70 1.30 19.67
N VAL A 92 -11.82 2.61 19.47
CA VAL A 92 -11.92 3.24 18.14
C VAL A 92 -10.64 3.01 17.34
N TRP A 93 -9.48 3.18 17.98
CA TRP A 93 -8.18 2.94 17.36
C TRP A 93 -8.05 1.49 16.90
N GLU A 94 -8.41 0.52 17.75
CA GLU A 94 -8.32 -0.91 17.44
C GLU A 94 -9.27 -1.32 16.32
N ALA A 95 -10.48 -0.77 16.29
CA ALA A 95 -11.43 -0.99 15.20
C ALA A 95 -10.87 -0.46 13.87
N LYS A 96 -10.40 0.79 13.84
CA LYS A 96 -9.82 1.41 12.63
C LYS A 96 -8.55 0.68 12.16
N PHE A 97 -7.69 0.24 13.09
CA PHE A 97 -6.50 -0.55 12.77
C PHE A 97 -6.86 -1.91 12.17
N THR A 98 -7.95 -2.53 12.63
CA THR A 98 -8.47 -3.78 12.05
C THR A 98 -8.93 -3.57 10.61
N VAL A 99 -9.66 -2.48 10.33
CA VAL A 99 -10.08 -2.10 8.97
C VAL A 99 -8.87 -1.93 8.06
N VAL A 100 -7.84 -1.20 8.48
CA VAL A 100 -6.58 -1.06 7.71
C VAL A 100 -5.95 -2.42 7.40
N CYS A 101 -5.91 -3.33 8.37
CA CYS A 101 -5.31 -4.65 8.18
C CYS A 101 -6.09 -5.51 7.19
N GLU A 102 -7.43 -5.49 7.24
CA GLU A 102 -8.27 -6.23 6.28
C GLU A 102 -8.18 -5.61 4.88
N MET A 103 -8.21 -4.28 4.74
CA MET A 103 -8.02 -3.63 3.43
C MET A 103 -6.69 -4.01 2.80
N LEU A 104 -5.58 -3.93 3.55
CA LEU A 104 -4.26 -4.36 3.07
C LEU A 104 -4.23 -5.82 2.65
N LYS A 105 -4.92 -6.69 3.39
CA LYS A 105 -5.01 -8.11 3.06
C LYS A 105 -5.76 -8.33 1.74
N HIS A 106 -6.92 -7.69 1.58
CA HIS A 106 -7.73 -7.78 0.36
C HIS A 106 -6.97 -7.28 -0.86
N HIS A 107 -6.50 -6.04 -0.80
CA HIS A 107 -5.69 -5.39 -1.83
C HIS A 107 -4.53 -6.27 -2.30
N ILE A 108 -3.67 -6.72 -1.36
CA ILE A 108 -2.50 -7.55 -1.68
C ILE A 108 -2.89 -8.91 -2.29
N GLU A 109 -4.00 -9.51 -1.84
CA GLU A 109 -4.48 -10.76 -2.40
C GLU A 109 -4.98 -10.59 -3.84
N GLU A 110 -5.67 -9.50 -4.14
CA GLU A 110 -6.15 -9.17 -5.48
C GLU A 110 -4.99 -8.86 -6.42
N GLU A 111 -4.04 -8.05 -5.99
CA GLU A 111 -2.88 -7.73 -6.82
C GLU A 111 -2.07 -8.97 -7.20
N GLU A 112 -1.77 -9.83 -6.22
CA GLU A 112 -0.96 -11.02 -6.48
C GLU A 112 -1.66 -12.07 -7.35
N LYS A 113 -2.99 -12.20 -7.22
CA LYS A 113 -3.79 -13.21 -7.94
C LYS A 113 -4.26 -12.72 -9.30
N GLU A 114 -4.64 -11.45 -9.41
CA GLU A 114 -5.29 -10.89 -10.59
C GLU A 114 -4.41 -9.91 -11.36
N PHE A 115 -3.81 -8.93 -10.67
CA PHE A 115 -3.10 -7.83 -11.33
C PHE A 115 -1.71 -8.25 -11.85
N PHE A 116 -0.85 -8.82 -11.00
CA PHE A 116 0.53 -9.17 -11.36
C PHE A 116 0.64 -10.18 -12.50
N PRO A 117 -0.22 -11.22 -12.62
CA PRO A 117 -0.20 -12.10 -13.79
C PRO A 117 -0.55 -11.36 -15.09
N LYS A 118 -1.47 -10.38 -15.05
CA LYS A 118 -1.83 -9.57 -16.22
C LYS A 118 -0.71 -8.60 -16.58
N LEU A 119 -0.14 -7.92 -15.60
CA LEU A 119 1.01 -7.03 -15.76
C LEU A 119 2.20 -7.75 -16.40
N SER A 120 2.50 -8.97 -15.93
CA SER A 120 3.59 -9.80 -16.47
C SER A 120 3.37 -10.30 -17.90
N LYS A 121 2.10 -10.39 -18.36
CA LYS A 121 1.75 -10.73 -19.74
C LYS A 121 1.79 -9.51 -20.65
N MET A 122 1.48 -8.32 -20.11
CA MET A 122 1.45 -7.07 -20.86
C MET A 122 2.84 -6.47 -21.07
N LEU A 123 3.71 -6.57 -20.07
CA LEU A 123 5.03 -5.93 -20.07
C LEU A 123 6.13 -6.97 -20.31
N SER A 124 7.07 -6.63 -21.19
CA SER A 124 8.27 -7.45 -21.41
C SER A 124 9.11 -7.55 -20.14
N LEU A 125 9.95 -8.57 -20.05
CA LEU A 125 10.84 -8.74 -18.89
C LEU A 125 11.78 -7.54 -18.71
N ASP A 126 12.26 -6.95 -19.80
CA ASP A 126 13.20 -5.82 -19.73
C ASP A 126 12.50 -4.56 -19.21
N ILE A 127 11.28 -4.26 -19.70
CA ILE A 127 10.46 -3.17 -19.13
C ILE A 127 10.22 -3.42 -17.63
N ARG A 128 9.86 -4.65 -17.23
CA ARG A 128 9.66 -4.95 -15.80
C ARG A 128 10.93 -4.83 -14.97
N LYS A 129 12.13 -5.01 -15.54
CA LYS A 129 13.38 -4.76 -14.81
C LYS A 129 13.58 -3.27 -14.59
N ASP A 130 13.41 -2.46 -15.63
CA ASP A 130 13.56 -1.00 -15.54
C ASP A 130 12.59 -0.42 -14.50
N LEU A 131 11.33 -0.82 -14.54
CA LEU A 131 10.34 -0.43 -13.53
C LEU A 131 10.68 -0.92 -12.12
N GLY A 132 11.25 -2.12 -12.01
CA GLY A 132 11.67 -2.66 -10.72
C GLY A 132 12.83 -1.88 -10.09
N GLU A 133 13.71 -1.32 -10.91
CA GLU A 133 14.80 -0.44 -10.48
C GLU A 133 14.27 0.93 -10.04
N GLU A 134 13.39 1.54 -10.81
CA GLU A 134 12.70 2.79 -10.46
C GLU A 134 11.95 2.66 -9.13
N TYR A 135 11.11 1.61 -9.03
CA TYR A 135 10.37 1.25 -7.82
C TYR A 135 11.29 1.11 -6.61
N SER A 136 12.34 0.29 -6.75
CA SER A 136 13.24 -0.01 -5.63
C SER A 136 14.02 1.23 -5.19
N SER A 137 14.44 2.08 -6.13
CA SER A 137 15.13 3.34 -5.82
C SER A 137 14.24 4.24 -4.99
N ARG A 138 13.00 4.49 -5.46
CA ARG A 138 12.05 5.36 -4.79
C ARG A 138 11.59 4.83 -3.43
N PHE A 139 11.33 3.53 -3.34
CA PHE A 139 10.96 2.89 -2.07
C PHE A 139 12.06 3.09 -1.03
N ASN A 140 13.33 2.85 -1.40
CA ASN A 140 14.47 3.04 -0.50
C ASN A 140 14.69 4.50 -0.10
N GLU A 141 14.42 5.46 -0.99
CA GLU A 141 14.45 6.89 -0.70
C GLU A 141 13.39 7.25 0.35
N LEU A 142 12.14 6.81 0.14
CA LEU A 142 11.01 7.06 1.03
C LEU A 142 11.19 6.42 2.42
N LEU A 143 11.94 5.32 2.52
CA LEU A 143 12.29 4.73 3.81
C LEU A 143 13.39 5.49 4.58
N LYS A 144 14.22 6.31 3.91
CA LYS A 144 15.36 7.03 4.51
C LYS A 144 15.05 8.48 4.90
N GLY A 145 14.10 9.13 4.22
CA GLY A 145 13.83 10.56 4.39
C GLY A 145 12.85 10.89 5.54
N PRO A 146 12.95 12.07 6.19
CA PRO A 146 11.85 12.63 6.96
C PRO A 146 10.71 12.98 5.99
N ARG A 147 9.52 12.45 6.26
CA ARG A 147 8.31 12.63 5.44
C ARG A 147 8.00 14.12 5.27
N SER A 148 8.09 14.68 4.07
CA SER A 148 7.14 15.71 3.66
C SER A 148 5.82 14.97 3.48
N GLU A 149 4.85 15.15 4.38
CA GLU A 149 3.53 14.52 4.18
C GLU A 149 2.89 15.15 2.94
N PRO A 150 2.74 14.44 1.80
CA PRO A 150 1.82 14.96 0.78
C PRO A 150 0.43 15.05 1.41
N GLU A 151 -0.42 15.99 1.00
CA GLU A 151 -1.81 15.99 1.46
C GLU A 151 -2.47 14.62 1.19
N SER A 152 -3.35 14.19 2.09
CA SER A 152 -4.16 13.00 1.83
C SER A 152 -4.96 13.26 0.56
N ARG A 153 -4.76 12.46 -0.48
CA ARG A 153 -5.48 12.59 -1.76
C ARG A 153 -6.91 12.04 -1.70
N TYR A 154 -7.27 11.40 -0.59
CA TYR A 154 -8.63 10.95 -0.31
C TYR A 154 -9.47 12.11 0.23
N ILE A 155 -10.41 12.58 -0.58
CA ILE A 155 -11.44 13.53 -0.18
C ILE A 155 -12.74 12.71 -0.05
N PRO A 156 -13.24 12.46 1.18
CA PRO A 156 -14.55 11.82 1.33
C PRO A 156 -15.59 12.61 0.56
N SER A 157 -16.39 11.96 -0.28
CA SER A 157 -17.43 12.58 -1.11
C SER A 157 -18.60 13.19 -0.30
N HIS A 158 -18.48 13.26 1.03
CA HIS A 158 -19.53 13.71 1.95
C HIS A 158 -19.19 15.04 2.66
N VAL A 159 -18.19 15.78 2.18
CA VAL A 159 -17.90 17.17 2.63
C VAL A 159 -18.50 18.22 1.68
N ALA A 160 -19.37 17.80 0.76
CA ALA A 160 -20.25 18.69 0.01
C ALA A 160 -21.70 18.40 0.41
N HIS A 161 -22.13 18.98 1.54
CA HIS A 161 -23.43 19.65 1.75
C HIS A 161 -23.52 20.23 3.16
#